data_AF-A0A3Q9FUK4-F1
#
_entry.id   AF-A0A3Q9FUK4-F1
#
_cell.length_a   1.000
_cell.length_b   1.000
_cell.length_c   1.000
_cell.angle_alpha   90.00
_cell.angle_beta   90.00
_cell.angle_gamma   90.00
#
_symmetry.space_group_name_H-M   'P 1'
#
loop_
_entity.id
_entity.type
_entity.pdbx_description
1 polymer ?
#
loop_
_entity_poly.entity_id
_entity_poly.type
_entity_poly.pdbx_seq_one_letter_code
_entity_poly.pdbx_strand_id
1 'polypeptide(L)'
;MIEHLSFTQMMVELLTRPRPMDYRCRELAGRIITYDVRITWWFSAVGTKSPSHSEGDLLDLLEVLLEQHERLETAWESFKTDALSRDQLVTVMQAVHDAVRKHVDELPDQPWS
;
A
#
# COMPACT_ATOMS: atom_id res chain seq x y z
N MET A 1 -14.06 -15.12 -7.70
CA MET A 1 -13.36 -13.83 -7.78
C MET A 1 -12.97 -13.52 -6.35
N ILE A 2 -11.69 -13.71 -6.00
CA ILE A 2 -11.21 -13.37 -4.67
C ILE A 2 -11.09 -11.84 -4.69
N GLU A 3 -11.92 -11.14 -3.92
CA GLU A 3 -11.78 -9.70 -3.75
C GLU A 3 -10.58 -9.48 -2.84
N HIS A 4 -9.46 -9.03 -3.41
CA HIS A 4 -8.31 -8.56 -2.65
C HIS A 4 -8.70 -7.27 -1.91
N LEU A 5 -8.52 -7.25 -0.60
CA LEU A 5 -8.81 -6.06 0.22
C LEU A 5 -7.79 -4.98 -0.09
N SER A 6 -8.19 -3.76 -0.47
CA SER A 6 -7.21 -2.70 -0.74
C SER A 6 -6.33 -2.40 0.48
N PHE A 7 -5.12 -1.86 0.25
CA PHE A 7 -4.26 -1.36 1.33
C PHE A 7 -5.03 -0.46 2.30
N THR A 8 -5.87 0.44 1.79
CA THR A 8 -6.70 1.30 2.63
C THR A 8 -7.65 0.50 3.53
N GLN A 9 -8.35 -0.50 2.99
CA GLN A 9 -9.29 -1.31 3.77
C GLN A 9 -8.57 -2.08 4.89
N MET A 10 -7.47 -2.75 4.56
CA MET A 10 -6.67 -3.50 5.53
C MET A 10 -6.16 -2.61 6.66
N MET A 11 -5.61 -1.44 6.32
CA MET A 11 -5.03 -0.52 7.29
C MET A 11 -6.10 0.18 8.15
N VAL A 12 -7.27 0.50 7.60
CA VAL A 12 -8.41 1.03 8.38
C VAL A 12 -8.91 -0.03 9.37
N GLU A 13 -9.04 -1.29 8.94
CA GLU A 13 -9.44 -2.37 9.84
C GLU A 13 -8.43 -2.54 10.98
N LEU A 14 -7.12 -2.48 10.67
CA LEU A 14 -6.04 -2.49 11.66
C LEU A 14 -6.15 -1.34 12.68
N LEU A 15 -6.37 -0.12 12.20
CA LEU A 15 -6.45 1.08 13.03
C LEU A 15 -7.69 1.13 13.92
N THR A 16 -8.78 0.48 13.50
CA THR A 16 -10.06 0.47 14.22
C THR A 16 -10.24 -0.72 15.16
N ARG A 17 -9.25 -1.62 15.26
CA ARG A 17 -9.33 -2.77 16.18
C ARG A 17 -9.48 -2.33 17.64
N PRO A 18 -10.23 -3.09 18.47
CA PRO A 18 -10.40 -2.78 19.90
C PRO A 18 -9.11 -2.85 20.72
N ARG A 19 -8.13 -3.67 20.28
CA ARG A 19 -6.82 -3.75 20.93
C ARG A 19 -5.97 -2.55 20.52
N PRO A 20 -5.39 -1.81 21.49
CA PRO A 20 -4.56 -0.65 21.17
C PRO A 20 -3.32 -1.09 20.40
N MET A 21 -3.22 -0.64 19.14
CA MET A 21 -1.97 -0.65 18.38
C MET A 21 -1.02 0.41 18.92
N ASP A 22 0.28 0.10 18.95
CA ASP A 22 1.29 1.09 19.29
C ASP A 22 1.38 2.21 18.25
N TYR A 23 2.10 3.28 18.60
CA TYR A 23 2.26 4.44 17.73
C TYR A 23 2.88 4.08 16.37
N ARG A 24 3.90 3.23 16.36
CA ARG A 24 4.65 2.89 15.14
C ARG A 24 3.77 2.14 14.14
N CYS A 25 2.99 1.18 14.61
CA CYS A 25 2.04 0.44 13.80
C CYS A 25 0.98 1.39 13.20
N ARG A 26 0.46 2.32 14.01
CA ARG A 26 -0.51 3.32 13.53
C ARG A 26 0.09 4.28 12.48
N GLU A 27 1.31 4.73 12.72
CA GLU A 27 2.03 5.61 11.80
C GLU A 27 2.23 4.92 10.44
N LEU A 28 2.73 3.68 10.44
CA LEU A 28 2.93 2.91 9.21
C LEU A 28 1.61 2.67 8.46
N ALA A 29 0.54 2.33 9.18
CA ALA A 29 -0.77 2.16 8.57
C ALA A 29 -1.25 3.44 7.87
N GLY A 30 -1.09 4.61 8.51
CA GLY A 30 -1.44 5.90 7.91
C GLY A 30 -0.62 6.23 6.66
N ARG A 31 0.68 5.92 6.66
CA ARG A 31 1.55 6.10 5.49
C ARG A 31 1.14 5.19 4.33
N ILE A 32 0.87 3.91 4.61
CA ILE A 32 0.43 2.94 3.59
C ILE A 32 -0.92 3.36 2.97
N ILE A 33 -1.88 3.83 3.79
CA ILE A 33 -3.14 4.41 3.28
C ILE A 33 -2.85 5.58 2.33
N THR A 34 -1.94 6.48 2.70
CA THR A 34 -1.60 7.64 1.88
C THR A 34 -1.02 7.22 0.52
N TYR A 35 -0.18 6.18 0.50
CA TYR A 35 0.35 5.62 -0.75
C TYR A 35 -0.75 5.06 -1.64
N ASP A 36 -1.67 4.26 -1.08
CA ASP A 36 -2.80 3.68 -1.81
C ASP A 36 -3.67 4.77 -2.48
N VAL A 37 -3.97 5.84 -1.74
CA VAL A 37 -4.71 6.99 -2.26
C VAL A 37 -3.92 7.71 -3.35
N ARG A 38 -2.63 7.96 -3.15
CA ARG A 38 -1.77 8.67 -4.12
C ARG A 38 -1.66 7.90 -5.45
N ILE A 39 -1.44 6.59 -5.36
CA ILE A 39 -1.34 5.69 -6.52
C ILE A 39 -2.68 5.65 -7.26
N THR A 40 -3.78 5.42 -6.54
CA THR A 40 -5.14 5.35 -7.11
C THR A 40 -5.49 6.65 -7.83
N TRP A 41 -5.21 7.80 -7.20
CA TRP A 41 -5.39 9.10 -7.83
C TRP A 41 -4.55 9.24 -9.09
N TRP A 42 -3.27 8.85 -9.05
CA TRP A 42 -2.34 9.02 -10.17
C TRP A 42 -2.77 8.21 -11.38
N PHE A 43 -3.11 6.93 -11.20
CA PHE A 43 -3.65 6.09 -12.28
C PHE A 43 -4.94 6.69 -12.87
N SER A 44 -5.83 7.19 -12.01
CA SER A 44 -7.10 7.78 -12.45
C SER A 44 -6.93 9.11 -13.21
N ALA A 45 -6.03 9.98 -12.74
CA ALA A 45 -5.90 11.35 -13.22
C ALA A 45 -4.85 11.52 -14.34
N VAL A 46 -3.75 10.79 -14.26
CA VAL A 46 -2.54 10.99 -15.09
C VAL A 46 -2.25 9.77 -15.96
N GLY A 47 -2.33 8.56 -15.40
CA GLY A 47 -1.99 7.32 -16.12
C GLY A 47 -2.80 7.10 -17.40
N THR A 48 -4.06 7.56 -17.44
CA THR A 48 -4.92 7.45 -18.63
C THR A 48 -4.68 8.54 -19.69
N LYS A 49 -3.88 9.58 -19.38
CA LYS A 49 -3.74 10.79 -20.20
C LYS A 49 -2.30 11.14 -20.58
N SER A 50 -1.30 10.49 -19.99
CA SER A 50 0.10 10.89 -20.14
C SER A 50 0.80 10.08 -21.24
N PRO A 51 1.21 10.69 -22.37
CA PRO A 51 2.02 10.01 -23.39
C PRO A 51 3.49 9.80 -22.99
N SER A 52 3.87 10.18 -21.77
CA SER A 52 5.27 10.22 -21.31
C SER A 52 5.72 8.98 -20.54
N HIS A 53 4.82 8.06 -20.22
CA HIS A 53 5.17 6.77 -19.60
C HIS A 53 4.93 5.67 -20.61
N SER A 54 5.90 4.78 -20.79
CA SER A 54 5.68 3.61 -21.62
C SER A 54 4.71 2.66 -20.89
N GLU A 55 3.92 1.90 -21.65
CA GLU A 55 3.03 0.87 -21.10
C GLU A 55 3.80 -0.14 -20.23
N GLY A 56 5.09 -0.35 -20.53
CA GLY A 56 6.00 -1.18 -19.73
C GLY A 56 6.31 -0.62 -18.33
N ASP A 57 6.62 0.68 -18.22
CA ASP A 57 6.91 1.30 -16.92
C ASP A 57 5.70 1.26 -15.97
N LEU A 58 4.49 1.34 -16.55
CA LEU A 58 3.23 1.22 -15.82
C LEU A 58 2.97 -0.22 -15.34
N LEU A 59 3.28 -1.21 -16.17
CA LEU A 59 3.16 -2.62 -15.83
C LEU A 59 4.12 -3.01 -14.70
N ASP A 60 5.38 -2.59 -14.79
CA ASP A 60 6.38 -2.84 -13.74
C ASP A 60 5.94 -2.24 -12.40
N LEU A 61 5.40 -1.02 -12.41
CA LEU A 61 4.82 -0.40 -11.22
C LEU A 61 3.66 -1.22 -10.66
N LEU A 62 2.74 -1.66 -11.51
CA LEU A 62 1.58 -2.46 -11.07
C LEU A 62 2.02 -3.81 -10.48
N GLU A 63 3.00 -4.48 -11.08
CA GLU A 63 3.53 -5.74 -10.58
C GLU A 63 4.13 -5.59 -9.18
N VAL A 64 4.97 -4.56 -8.96
CA VAL A 64 5.55 -4.30 -7.63
C VAL A 64 4.44 -4.01 -6.61
N LEU A 65 3.44 -3.22 -6.97
CA LEU A 65 2.35 -2.89 -6.08
C LEU A 65 1.51 -4.12 -5.72
N LEU A 66 1.21 -4.98 -6.70
CA LEU A 66 0.49 -6.24 -6.48
C LEU A 66 1.28 -7.17 -5.56
N GLU A 67 2.59 -7.31 -5.77
CA GLU A 67 3.44 -8.14 -4.90
C GLU A 67 3.42 -7.63 -3.45
N GLN A 68 3.57 -6.32 -3.25
CA GLN A 68 3.53 -5.75 -1.90
C GLN A 68 2.12 -5.83 -1.28
N HIS A 69 1.09 -5.80 -2.11
CA HIS A 69 -0.29 -5.99 -1.72
C HIS A 69 -0.53 -7.39 -1.15
N GLU A 70 -0.21 -8.43 -1.92
CA GLU A 70 -0.33 -9.82 -1.50
C GLU A 70 0.49 -10.11 -0.24
N ARG A 71 1.70 -9.52 -0.15
CA ARG A 71 2.55 -9.63 1.03
C ARG A 71 1.90 -9.05 2.28
N LEU A 72 1.31 -7.85 2.17
CA LEU A 72 0.64 -7.22 3.31
C LEU A 72 -0.64 -7.95 3.69
N GLU A 73 -1.43 -8.38 2.70
CA GLU A 73 -2.66 -9.15 2.90
C GLU A 73 -2.38 -10.47 3.62
N THR A 74 -1.36 -11.21 3.19
CA THR A 74 -0.94 -12.46 3.84
C THR A 74 -0.54 -12.22 5.30
N ALA A 75 0.25 -11.17 5.56
CA ALA A 75 0.65 -10.83 6.93
C ALA A 75 -0.52 -10.36 7.78
N TRP A 76 -1.47 -9.62 7.19
CA TRP A 76 -2.67 -9.14 7.84
C TRP A 76 -3.58 -10.31 8.25
N GLU A 77 -3.88 -11.24 7.35
CA GLU A 77 -4.67 -12.44 7.66
C GLU A 77 -4.00 -13.31 8.73
N SER A 78 -2.68 -13.46 8.65
CA SER A 78 -1.90 -14.19 9.66
C SER A 78 -1.94 -13.51 11.04
N PHE A 79 -1.93 -12.17 11.07
CA PHE A 79 -2.08 -11.42 12.31
C PHE A 79 -3.50 -11.52 12.89
N LYS A 80 -4.54 -11.49 12.04
CA LYS A 80 -5.94 -11.65 12.46
C LYS A 80 -6.21 -13.02 13.10
N THR A 81 -5.48 -14.04 12.68
CA THR A 81 -5.58 -15.42 13.18
C THR A 81 -4.60 -15.73 14.31
N ASP A 82 -3.92 -14.70 14.86
CA ASP A 82 -2.87 -14.83 15.88
C ASP A 82 -1.68 -15.73 15.47
N ALA A 83 -1.55 -16.07 14.18
CA ALA A 83 -0.44 -16.84 13.62
C ALA A 83 0.83 -16.00 13.41
N LEU A 84 0.70 -14.67 13.42
CA LEU A 84 1.78 -13.72 13.25
C LEU A 84 1.71 -12.67 14.36
N SER A 85 2.84 -12.42 15.02
CA SER A 85 2.91 -11.44 16.11
C SER A 85 2.84 -10.00 15.59
N ARG A 86 2.44 -9.06 16.46
CA ARG A 86 2.42 -7.63 16.12
C ARG A 86 3.77 -7.12 15.61
N ASP A 87 4.88 -7.51 16.24
CA ASP A 87 6.21 -7.01 15.86
C ASP A 87 6.63 -7.54 14.48
N GLN A 88 6.22 -8.77 14.14
CA GLN A 88 6.37 -9.31 12.78
C GLN A 88 5.50 -8.55 11.77
N LEU A 89 4.26 -8.17 12.15
CA LEU A 89 3.39 -7.39 11.28
C LEU A 89 4.01 -6.02 10.98
N VAL A 90 4.48 -5.33 12.02
CA VAL A 90 5.17 -4.04 11.89
C VAL A 90 6.39 -4.16 11.00
N THR A 91 7.13 -5.27 11.07
CA THR A 91 8.27 -5.54 10.19
C THR A 91 7.85 -5.66 8.72
N VAL A 92 6.75 -6.38 8.44
CA VAL A 92 6.19 -6.49 7.09
C VAL A 92 5.68 -5.13 6.60
N MET A 93 4.93 -4.41 7.43
CA MET A 93 4.42 -3.07 7.09
C MET A 93 5.56 -2.10 6.76
N GLN A 94 6.67 -2.15 7.50
CA GLN A 94 7.86 -1.35 7.22
C GLN A 94 8.47 -1.69 5.86
N ALA A 95 8.61 -2.99 5.55
CA ALA A 95 9.15 -3.43 4.27
C ALA A 95 8.26 -3.01 3.09
N VAL A 96 6.94 -3.15 3.23
CA VAL A 96 5.95 -2.69 2.24
C VAL A 96 6.02 -1.17 2.08
N HIS A 97 6.06 -0.42 3.19
CA HIS A 97 6.24 1.02 3.17
C HIS A 97 7.49 1.43 2.39
N ASP A 98 8.64 0.82 2.66
CA ASP A 98 9.91 1.22 2.06
C ASP A 98 9.96 0.87 0.56
N ALA A 99 9.38 -0.27 0.16
CA ALA A 99 9.27 -0.67 -1.24
C ALA A 99 8.31 0.24 -2.02
N VAL A 100 7.11 0.49 -1.49
CA VAL A 100 6.08 1.29 -2.17
C VAL A 100 6.47 2.77 -2.22
N ARG A 101 7.07 3.31 -1.14
CA ARG A 101 7.49 4.73 -1.08
C ARG A 101 8.35 5.12 -2.28
N LYS A 102 9.34 4.27 -2.63
CA LYS A 102 10.25 4.54 -3.74
C LYS A 102 9.49 4.81 -5.03
N HIS A 103 8.51 3.97 -5.33
CA HIS A 103 7.70 4.10 -6.53
C HIS A 103 6.72 5.27 -6.47
N VAL A 104 6.13 5.53 -5.30
CA VAL A 104 5.25 6.68 -5.09
C VAL A 104 5.99 8.00 -5.28
N ASP A 105 7.23 8.10 -4.81
CA ASP A 105 8.07 9.31 -4.95
C ASP A 105 8.51 9.55 -6.41
N GLU A 106 8.55 8.50 -7.23
CA GLU A 106 8.84 8.57 -8.66
C GLU A 106 7.61 8.98 -9.50
N LEU A 107 6.39 8.91 -8.93
CA LEU A 107 5.18 9.30 -9.64
C LEU A 107 5.17 10.82 -9.88
N PRO A 108 5.00 11.28 -11.14
CA PRO A 108 5.00 12.70 -11.42
C PRO A 108 3.90 13.43 -10.65
N ASP A 109 4.24 14.64 -10.21
CA ASP A 109 3.26 15.57 -9.67
C ASP A 109 2.26 15.98 -10.76
N GLN A 110 1.11 16.50 -10.31
CA GLN A 110 0.03 16.92 -11.17
C GLN A 110 0.51 17.82 -12.33
N PRO A 111 0.12 17.53 -13.59
CA PRO A 111 0.67 18.18 -14.78
C PRO A 111 0.20 19.64 -14.99
N TRP A 112 -0.57 20.21 -14.06
CA TRP A 112 -1.14 21.56 -14.16
C TRP A 112 -0.54 22.56 -13.17
N SER A 113 0.79 22.52 -12.98
CA SER A 113 1.52 23.53 -12.20
C SER A 113 1.74 24.82 -13.00
#